data_AF-A0A965KZY1-F1
#
_entry.id   AF-A0A965KZY1-F1
#
_cell.length_a   1.000
_cell.length_b   1.000
_cell.length_c   1.000
_cell.angle_alpha   90.00
_cell.angle_beta   90.00
_cell.angle_gamma   90.00
#
_symmetry.space_group_name_H-M   'P 1'
#
loop_
_entity.id
_entity.type
_entity.pdbx_description
1 polymer ?
#
loop_
_entity_poly.entity_id
_entity_poly.type
_entity_poly.pdbx_seq_one_letter_code
_entity_poly.pdbx_strand_id
1 'polypeptide(L)'
;NQSENTSVTNKPSPVKAPSTENSTTTKVSKLSFKEQKEFEVLEKEIQDLEQKKQSIIEQLNAGHEDFQILSQWATQIEEIKNAQEEKEARWLELSEK
;
A
#
# COMPACT_ATOMS: atom_id res chain seq x y z
N ASN A 1 31.05 26.49 54.78
CA ASN A 1 29.97 26.01 53.90
C ASN A 1 29.40 24.72 54.47
N GLN A 2 28.52 24.83 55.47
CA GLN A 2 27.81 23.71 56.11
C GLN A 2 26.50 24.26 56.70
N SER A 3 25.39 23.57 56.40
CA SER A 3 24.15 23.36 57.20
C SER A 3 23.41 24.62 57.71
N GLU A 4 22.08 24.78 57.66
CA GLU A 4 20.99 23.85 57.95
C GLU A 4 19.69 24.30 57.26
N ASN A 5 18.85 23.30 57.03
CA ASN A 5 17.48 23.34 56.55
C ASN A 5 16.50 23.47 57.74
N THR A 6 15.48 24.35 57.66
CA THR A 6 14.15 24.12 58.26
C THR A 6 13.10 24.81 57.37
N SER A 7 12.26 24.09 56.61
CA SER A 7 11.10 23.28 56.99
C SER A 7 9.83 24.08 57.31
N VAL A 8 9.00 24.26 56.27
CA VAL A 8 7.53 24.37 56.30
C VAL A 8 7.04 23.89 54.91
N THR A 9 6.02 23.06 54.67
CA THR A 9 5.01 22.37 55.47
C THR A 9 4.27 21.38 54.52
N ASN A 10 3.98 20.17 55.01
CA ASN A 10 2.92 19.17 54.68
C ASN A 10 2.52 18.75 53.23
N LYS A 11 2.86 17.48 52.88
CA LYS A 11 1.99 16.26 52.63
C LYS A 11 0.66 16.35 51.84
N PRO A 12 0.14 15.22 51.29
CA PRO A 12 0.43 14.55 50.01
C PRO A 12 -0.81 14.52 49.06
N SER A 13 -0.66 14.28 47.75
CA SER A 13 -1.63 13.52 46.92
C SER A 13 -1.13 13.37 45.47
N PRO A 14 -1.26 12.17 44.86
CA PRO A 14 -0.92 11.93 43.46
C PRO A 14 -2.13 12.28 42.59
N VAL A 15 -2.03 13.33 41.78
CA VAL A 15 -3.11 13.70 40.87
C VAL A 15 -2.67 13.44 39.43
N LYS A 16 -3.12 12.26 38.96
CA LYS A 16 -3.80 12.07 37.68
C LYS A 16 -2.95 12.32 36.42
N ALA A 17 -2.44 11.21 35.89
CA ALA A 17 -2.05 11.09 34.49
C ALA A 17 -3.18 11.60 33.58
N PRO A 18 -2.90 12.38 32.53
CA PRO A 18 -3.87 12.64 31.49
C PRO A 18 -4.03 11.34 30.69
N SER A 19 -5.08 10.59 31.03
CA SER A 19 -5.65 9.57 30.15
C SER A 19 -6.25 10.31 28.96
N THR A 20 -5.50 10.39 27.86
CA THR A 20 -6.08 10.77 26.56
C THR A 20 -6.87 9.57 26.04
N GLU A 21 -8.08 9.44 26.59
CA GLU A 21 -9.15 8.63 26.04
C GLU A 21 -9.57 9.28 24.72
N ASN A 22 -8.85 8.97 23.65
CA ASN A 22 -9.23 9.39 22.31
C ASN A 22 -10.36 8.46 21.87
N SER A 23 -11.57 9.01 21.87
CA SER A 23 -12.78 8.37 21.39
C SER A 23 -12.52 7.66 20.07
N THR A 24 -12.72 6.34 20.07
CA THR A 24 -12.82 5.52 18.87
C THR A 24 -14.13 5.85 18.16
N THR A 25 -14.24 7.07 17.65
CA THR A 25 -15.13 7.33 16.52
C THR A 25 -14.54 6.49 15.39
N THR A 26 -15.28 5.47 14.97
CA THR A 26 -15.04 4.67 13.77
C THR A 26 -14.81 5.62 12.59
N LYS A 27 -13.58 6.07 12.41
CA LYS A 27 -13.18 6.81 11.22
C LYS A 27 -13.15 5.77 10.14
N VAL A 28 -14.20 5.76 9.32
CA VAL A 28 -14.12 5.29 7.93
C VAL A 28 -12.84 5.92 7.38
N SER A 29 -11.79 5.12 7.29
CA SER A 29 -10.43 5.64 7.14
C SER A 29 -10.21 5.86 5.66
N LYS A 30 -10.69 7.02 5.21
CA LYS A 30 -10.45 7.52 3.86
C LYS A 30 -8.95 7.37 3.56
N LEU A 31 -8.64 6.79 2.41
CA LEU A 31 -7.27 6.59 1.93
C LEU A 31 -6.39 7.81 2.22
N SER A 32 -5.20 7.57 2.78
CA SER A 32 -4.20 8.63 2.93
C SER A 32 -3.73 9.11 1.57
N PHE A 33 -3.14 10.31 1.49
CA PHE A 33 -2.61 10.86 0.23
C PHE A 33 -1.64 9.89 -0.49
N LYS A 34 -0.85 9.12 0.27
CA LYS A 34 0.07 8.14 -0.28
C LYS A 34 -0.68 6.95 -0.89
N GLU A 35 -1.69 6.44 -0.19
CA GLU A 35 -2.51 5.32 -0.68
C GLU A 35 -3.40 5.74 -1.85
N GLN A 36 -3.91 6.97 -1.86
CA GLN A 36 -4.66 7.49 -3.00
C GLN A 36 -3.77 7.59 -4.25
N LYS A 37 -2.52 8.05 -4.09
CA LYS A 37 -1.55 8.03 -5.18
C LYS A 37 -1.19 6.61 -5.62
N GLU A 38 -1.04 5.68 -4.67
CA GLU A 38 -0.79 4.26 -4.97
C GLU A 38 -1.96 3.68 -5.80
N PHE A 39 -3.20 3.97 -5.42
CA PHE A 39 -4.40 3.53 -6.13
C PHE A 39 -4.44 4.02 -7.59
N GLU A 40 -4.19 5.31 -7.82
CA GLU A 40 -4.12 5.89 -9.16
C GLU A 40 -2.97 5.29 -10.00
N VAL A 41 -1.82 5.03 -9.38
CA VAL A 41 -0.67 4.41 -10.06
C VAL A 41 -1.00 2.96 -10.41
N LEU A 42 -1.59 2.19 -9.49
CA LEU A 42 -1.97 0.80 -9.72
C LEU A 42 -2.99 0.69 -10.86
N GLU A 43 -4.00 1.56 -10.91
CA GLU A 43 -4.98 1.58 -12.01
C GLU A 43 -4.28 1.75 -13.37
N LYS A 44 -3.37 2.72 -13.46
CA LYS A 44 -2.60 2.95 -14.68
C LYS A 44 -1.69 1.78 -15.03
N GLU A 45 -0.97 1.22 -14.05
CA GLU A 45 -0.08 0.08 -14.27
C GLU A 45 -0.85 -1.16 -14.74
N ILE A 46 -2.03 -1.44 -14.18
CA ILE A 46 -2.89 -2.55 -14.61
C ILE A 46 -3.31 -2.35 -16.07
N GLN A 47 -3.72 -1.13 -16.45
CA GLN A 47 -4.08 -0.80 -17.82
C GLN A 47 -2.89 -0.91 -18.79
N ASP A 48 -1.72 -0.39 -18.41
CA ASP A 48 -0.50 -0.46 -19.22
C ASP A 48 -0.06 -1.91 -19.43
N LEU A 49 -0.18 -2.75 -18.39
CA LEU A 49 0.08 -4.19 -18.46
C LEU A 49 -0.92 -4.90 -19.38
N GLU A 50 -2.20 -4.55 -19.34
CA GLU A 50 -3.21 -5.12 -20.24
C GLU A 50 -2.89 -4.80 -21.70
N GLN A 51 -2.54 -3.56 -22.00
CA GLN A 51 -2.14 -3.14 -23.34
C GLN A 51 -0.88 -3.88 -23.80
N LYS A 52 0.12 -4.02 -22.94
CA LYS A 52 1.34 -4.76 -23.24
C LYS A 52 1.04 -6.24 -23.53
N LYS A 53 0.22 -6.89 -22.70
CA LYS A 53 -0.22 -8.27 -22.90
C LYS A 53 -0.90 -8.42 -24.26
N GLN A 54 -1.84 -7.54 -24.57
CA GLN A 54 -2.58 -7.58 -25.82
C GLN A 54 -1.66 -7.41 -27.04
N SER A 55 -0.71 -6.48 -26.97
CA SER A 55 0.30 -6.30 -28.02
C SER A 55 1.13 -7.57 -28.24
N ILE A 56 1.53 -8.26 -27.17
CA ILE A 56 2.28 -9.53 -27.29
C ILE A 56 1.40 -10.64 -27.87
N ILE A 57 0.12 -10.71 -27.49
CA ILE A 57 -0.84 -11.66 -28.07
C ILE A 57 -1.02 -11.42 -29.57
N GLU A 58 -1.13 -10.16 -30.01
CA GLU A 58 -1.19 -9.80 -31.43
C GLU A 58 0.06 -10.27 -32.18
N GLN A 59 1.24 -10.06 -31.62
CA GLN A 59 2.50 -10.55 -32.19
C GLN A 59 2.56 -12.08 -32.25
N LEU A 60 2.08 -12.76 -31.21
CA LEU A 60 2.00 -14.22 -31.17
C LEU A 60 1.05 -14.77 -32.24
N ASN A 61 -0.10 -14.12 -32.44
CA ASN A 61 -1.09 -14.48 -33.46
C ASN A 61 -0.60 -14.20 -34.89
N ALA A 62 0.20 -13.13 -35.07
CA ALA A 62 0.88 -12.87 -36.34
C ALA A 62 1.90 -13.97 -36.68
N GLY A 63 2.40 -14.66 -35.65
CA GLY A 63 3.38 -15.72 -35.77
C GLY A 63 4.80 -15.18 -35.92
N HIS A 64 5.78 -16.03 -35.65
CA HIS A 64 7.19 -15.72 -35.75
C HIS A 64 7.95 -16.98 -36.16
N GLU A 65 9.04 -16.82 -36.91
CA GLU A 65 9.86 -17.94 -37.41
C GLU A 65 10.74 -18.57 -36.32
N ASP A 66 11.14 -17.76 -35.33
CA ASP A 66 11.91 -18.21 -34.16
C ASP A 66 11.00 -18.72 -33.04
N PHE A 67 11.09 -20.03 -32.77
CA PHE A 67 10.39 -20.70 -31.67
C PHE A 67 10.78 -20.18 -30.28
N GLN A 68 12.03 -19.74 -30.08
CA GLN A 68 12.46 -19.17 -28.81
C GLN A 68 11.72 -17.86 -28.51
N ILE A 69 11.51 -17.02 -29.52
CA ILE A 69 10.75 -15.78 -29.40
C ILE A 69 9.28 -16.08 -29.07
N LEU A 70 8.66 -17.05 -29.76
CA LEU A 70 7.29 -17.48 -29.47
C LEU A 70 7.13 -17.97 -28.01
N SER A 71 8.07 -18.80 -27.54
CA SER A 71 8.08 -19.26 -26.15
C SER A 71 8.26 -18.11 -25.17
N GLN A 72 9.14 -17.16 -25.47
CA GLN A 72 9.39 -16.00 -24.62
C GLN A 72 8.17 -15.08 -24.54
N TRP A 73 7.42 -14.91 -25.63
CA TRP A 73 6.15 -14.18 -25.60
C TRP A 73 5.09 -14.88 -24.75
N ALA A 74 4.98 -16.21 -24.86
CA ALA A 74 4.07 -16.98 -24.00
C ALA A 74 4.41 -16.80 -22.51
N THR A 75 5.69 -16.89 -22.15
CA THR A 75 6.15 -16.62 -20.77
C THR A 75 5.87 -15.19 -20.34
N GLN A 76 6.14 -14.19 -21.19
CA GLN A 76 5.85 -12.79 -20.87
C GLN A 76 4.35 -12.54 -20.64
N ILE A 77 3.47 -13.18 -21.40
CA ILE A 77 2.02 -13.08 -21.19
C ILE A 77 1.64 -13.61 -19.80
N GLU A 78 2.21 -14.75 -19.38
CA GLU A 78 1.98 -15.32 -18.06
C GLU A 78 2.52 -14.43 -16.95
N GLU A 79 3.74 -13.90 -17.08
CA GLU A 79 4.33 -12.96 -16.14
C GLU A 79 3.48 -11.69 -15.99
N ILE A 80 3.01 -11.13 -17.12
CA ILE A 80 2.14 -9.96 -17.10
C ILE A 80 0.83 -10.29 -16.39
N LYS A 81 0.21 -11.44 -16.68
CA LYS A 81 -1.04 -11.87 -16.02
C LYS A 81 -0.86 -11.95 -14.50
N ASN A 82 0.20 -12.59 -14.03
CA ASN A 82 0.49 -12.69 -12.60
C ASN A 82 0.72 -11.29 -11.98
N ALA A 83 1.48 -10.44 -12.67
CA ALA A 83 1.74 -9.07 -12.23
C ALA A 83 0.48 -8.17 -12.24
N GLN A 84 -0.51 -8.45 -13.09
CA GLN A 84 -1.82 -7.80 -13.07
C GLN A 84 -2.61 -8.26 -11.85
N GLU A 85 -2.74 -9.58 -11.62
CA GLU A 85 -3.47 -10.15 -10.48
C GLU A 85 -2.95 -9.61 -9.13
N GLU A 86 -1.63 -9.53 -8.96
CA GLU A 86 -1.01 -8.96 -7.75
C GLU A 86 -1.37 -7.47 -7.54
N LYS A 87 -1.38 -6.68 -8.62
CA LYS A 87 -1.75 -5.26 -8.55
C LYS A 87 -3.24 -5.06 -8.34
N GLU A 88 -4.06 -5.89 -8.98
CA GLU A 88 -5.52 -5.89 -8.83
C GLU A 88 -5.92 -6.25 -7.40
N ALA A 89 -5.27 -7.25 -6.78
CA ALA A 89 -5.47 -7.60 -5.39
C ALA A 89 -5.19 -6.40 -4.48
N ARG A 90 -4.07 -5.71 -4.69
CA ARG A 90 -3.71 -4.51 -3.92
C ARG A 90 -4.66 -3.34 -4.18
N TRP A 91 -5.06 -3.13 -5.42
CA TRP A 91 -6.00 -2.09 -5.82
C TRP A 91 -7.36 -2.31 -5.15
N LEU A 92 -7.83 -3.57 -5.10
CA LEU A 92 -9.07 -3.94 -4.40
C LEU A 92 -8.98 -3.66 -2.89
N GLU A 93 -7.88 -4.06 -2.24
CA GLU A 93 -7.63 -3.76 -0.83
C GLU A 93 -7.65 -2.26 -0.49
N LEU A 94 -7.26 -1.42 -1.45
CA LEU A 94 -7.31 0.04 -1.31
C LEU A 94 -8.73 0.57 -1.60
N SER A 95 -9.46 -0.04 -2.54
CA SER A 95 -10.84 0.35 -2.87
C SER A 95 -11.84 0.10 -1.73
N GLU A 96 -11.58 -0.90 -0.89
CA GLU A 96 -12.45 -1.31 0.22
C GLU A 96 -12.21 -0.53 1.53
N LYS A 97 -11.23 0.39 1.56
CA LYS A 97 -10.90 1.24 2.74
C LYS A 97 -11.77 2.50 2.84
#